data_AF-A0AAV5SB25-F1
#
_entry.id   AF-A0AAV5SB25-F1
#
_cell.length_a   1.000
_cell.length_b   1.000
_cell.length_c   1.000
_cell.angle_alpha   90.00
_cell.angle_beta   90.00
_cell.angle_gamma   90.00
#
_symmetry.space_group_name_H-M   'P 1'
#
loop_
_entity.id
_entity.type
_entity.pdbx_description
1 polymer ?
#
loop_
_entity_poly.entity_id
_entity_poly.type
_entity_poly.pdbx_seq_one_letter_code
_entity_poly.pdbx_strand_id
1 'polypeptide(L)'
;MEDRYEDAIPTSLVVLIIVACVIGVISVVGLIIYCVWKCGKKEEIAERIRDLEEAKEKAEFSIEFYNPNTVFIPGVEVTGSVTLTVNEPVIAKAIIISIHGKAKTHFIV
;
A
#
# COMPACT_ATOMS: atom_id res chain seq x y z
N MET A 1 21.85 -16.66 71.15
CA MET A 1 22.93 -16.21 70.26
C MET A 1 22.24 -16.06 68.93
N GLU A 2 21.78 -14.85 68.65
CA GLU A 2 20.88 -14.53 67.54
C GLU A 2 21.43 -14.95 66.18
N ASP A 3 20.55 -15.62 65.43
CA ASP A 3 20.66 -15.92 64.02
C ASP A 3 20.75 -14.61 63.22
N ARG A 4 21.95 -14.27 62.74
CA ARG A 4 22.12 -13.32 61.64
C ARG A 4 22.06 -14.08 60.32
N TYR A 5 20.84 -14.30 59.86
CA TYR A 5 20.54 -14.67 58.48
C TYR A 5 20.79 -13.43 57.62
N GLU A 6 21.98 -13.31 57.05
CA GLU A 6 22.25 -12.29 56.02
C GLU A 6 21.40 -12.64 54.79
N ASP A 7 20.46 -11.75 54.44
CA ASP A 7 19.65 -11.80 53.24
C ASP A 7 20.52 -11.65 51.98
N ALA A 8 21.24 -12.71 51.62
CA ALA A 8 21.98 -12.80 50.37
C ALA A 8 20.97 -13.07 49.24
N ILE A 9 20.55 -12.02 48.55
CA ILE A 9 19.77 -12.15 47.31
C ILE A 9 20.60 -13.01 46.34
N PRO A 10 20.09 -14.16 45.87
CA PRO A 10 20.85 -15.05 45.01
C PRO A 10 21.22 -14.32 43.72
N THR A 11 22.50 -14.40 43.32
CA THR A 11 23.04 -13.73 42.13
C THR A 11 22.29 -14.08 40.84
N SER A 12 21.66 -15.26 40.78
CA SER A 12 20.77 -15.68 39.69
C SER A 12 19.52 -14.81 39.56
N LEU A 13 18.94 -14.35 40.68
CA LEU A 13 17.77 -13.47 40.68
C LEU A 13 18.13 -12.06 40.16
N VAL A 14 19.33 -11.57 40.50
CA VAL A 14 19.84 -10.29 39.99
C VAL A 14 20.02 -10.33 38.46
N VAL A 15 20.57 -11.42 37.92
CA VAL A 15 20.73 -11.60 36.47
C VAL A 15 19.39 -11.64 35.75
N LEU A 16 18.39 -12.33 36.30
CA LEU A 16 17.04 -12.38 35.72
C LEU A 16 16.36 -11.00 35.68
N ILE A 17 16.53 -10.19 36.73
CA ILE A 17 16.01 -8.81 36.77
C ILE A 17 16.64 -7.96 35.66
N ILE A 18 17.96 -8.05 35.48
CA ILE A 18 18.67 -7.30 34.43
C ILE A 18 18.18 -7.72 33.04
N VAL A 19 18.05 -9.03 32.78
CA VAL A 19 17.57 -9.54 31.50
C VAL A 19 16.13 -9.09 31.22
N ALA A 20 15.24 -9.13 32.23
CA ALA A 20 13.88 -8.65 32.10
C ALA A 20 13.80 -7.15 31.78
N CYS A 21 14.65 -6.32 32.43
CA CYS A 21 14.75 -4.90 32.13
C CYS A 21 15.21 -4.64 30.69
N VAL A 22 16.21 -5.37 30.20
CA VAL A 22 16.72 -5.20 28.83
C VAL A 22 15.65 -5.55 27.79
N ILE A 23 14.93 -6.66 27.97
CA ILE A 23 13.84 -7.08 27.06
C ILE A 23 12.71 -6.04 27.07
N GLY A 24 12.37 -5.51 28.24
CA GLY A 24 11.37 -4.45 28.38
C GLY A 24 11.75 -3.20 27.58
N VAL A 25 13.00 -2.74 27.69
CA VAL A 25 13.49 -1.57 26.95
C VAL A 25 13.45 -1.82 25.44
N ILE A 26 13.94 -2.96 24.97
CA ILE A 26 13.94 -3.30 23.53
C ILE A 26 12.52 -3.33 22.97
N SER A 27 11.56 -3.86 23.73
CA SER A 27 10.15 -3.95 23.30
C SER A 27 9.53 -2.55 23.14
N VAL A 28 9.78 -1.64 24.08
CA VAL A 28 9.29 -0.26 24.01
C VAL A 28 9.90 0.48 22.84
N VAL A 29 11.23 0.37 22.66
CA VAL A 29 11.93 1.02 21.55
C VAL A 29 11.45 0.48 20.20
N GLY A 30 11.30 -0.84 20.06
CA GLY A 30 10.77 -1.48 18.85
C GLY A 30 9.36 -1.01 18.51
N LEU A 31 8.50 -0.85 19.51
CA LEU A 31 7.13 -0.37 19.30
C LEU A 31 7.11 1.09 18.80
N ILE A 32 7.96 1.96 19.37
CA ILE A 32 8.08 3.36 18.96
C ILE A 32 8.56 3.44 17.50
N ILE A 33 9.62 2.70 17.15
CA ILE A 33 10.16 2.66 15.79
C ILE A 33 9.09 2.17 14.81
N TYR A 34 8.38 1.08 15.16
CA TYR A 34 7.30 0.55 14.34
C TYR A 34 6.16 1.57 14.15
N CYS A 35 5.76 2.28 15.20
CA CYS A 35 4.73 3.30 15.14
C CYS A 35 5.15 4.47 14.24
N VAL A 36 6.37 4.98 14.38
CA VAL A 36 6.90 6.07 13.53
C VAL A 36 6.96 5.63 12.07
N TRP A 37 7.51 4.44 11.80
CA TRP A 37 7.62 3.91 10.43
C TRP A 37 6.23 3.67 9.80
N LYS A 38 5.27 3.14 10.57
CA LYS A 38 3.91 2.89 10.11
C LYS A 38 3.11 4.17 9.90
N CYS A 39 3.31 5.19 10.73
CA CYS A 39 2.67 6.50 10.55
C CYS A 39 3.16 7.19 9.28
N GLY A 40 4.49 7.26 9.06
CA GLY A 40 5.04 7.88 7.86
C GLY A 40 4.55 7.25 6.56
N LYS A 41 4.45 5.92 6.51
CA LYS A 41 3.95 5.21 5.32
C LYS A 41 2.46 5.42 5.05
N LYS A 42 1.65 5.72 6.07
CA LYS A 42 0.22 6.00 5.90
C LYS A 42 -0.04 7.38 5.29
N GLU A 43 0.79 8.36 5.65
CA GLU A 43 0.62 9.75 5.23
C GLU A 43 0.88 9.91 3.73
N GLU A 44 1.97 9.32 3.22
CA GLU A 44 2.31 9.37 1.79
C GLU A 44 1.24 8.71 0.90
N ILE A 45 0.65 7.60 1.36
CA ILE A 45 -0.42 6.90 0.62
C ILE A 45 -1.70 7.74 0.61
N ALA A 46 -2.05 8.39 1.73
CA ALA A 46 -3.27 9.18 1.85
C ALA A 46 -3.21 10.49 1.05
N GLU A 47 -2.03 11.11 0.92
CA GLU A 47 -1.83 12.28 0.05
C GLU A 47 -2.00 11.90 -1.43
N ARG A 48 -1.33 10.83 -1.89
CA ARG A 48 -1.45 10.39 -3.28
C ARG A 48 -2.86 9.98 -3.69
N ILE A 49 -3.64 9.41 -2.76
CA ILE A 49 -5.04 9.05 -3.03
C ILE A 49 -5.90 10.31 -3.16
N ARG A 50 -5.69 11.34 -2.32
CA ARG A 50 -6.42 12.61 -2.42
C ARG A 50 -6.15 13.33 -3.74
N ASP A 51 -4.89 13.40 -4.17
CA ASP A 51 -4.55 14.02 -5.45
C ASP A 51 -5.18 13.28 -6.65
N LEU A 52 -5.25 11.94 -6.57
CA LEU A 52 -5.91 11.12 -7.59
C LEU A 52 -7.43 11.29 -7.57
N GLU A 53 -8.04 11.42 -6.39
CA GLU A 53 -9.48 11.65 -6.25
C GLU A 53 -9.87 13.04 -6.76
N GLU A 54 -9.10 14.09 -6.43
CA GLU A 54 -9.32 15.45 -6.94
C GLU A 54 -9.12 15.51 -8.46
N ALA A 55 -8.10 14.84 -9.00
CA ALA A 55 -7.91 14.75 -10.45
C ALA A 55 -9.04 13.98 -11.15
N LYS A 56 -9.59 12.96 -10.48
CA LYS A 56 -10.73 12.16 -10.99
C LYS A 56 -12.05 12.92 -10.90
N GLU A 57 -12.21 13.81 -9.93
CA GLU A 57 -13.38 14.68 -9.81
C GLU A 57 -13.40 15.78 -10.88
N LYS A 58 -12.21 16.22 -11.33
CA LYS A 58 -12.07 17.29 -12.32
C LYS A 58 -12.23 16.83 -13.77
N ALA A 59 -12.12 15.52 -14.03
CA ALA A 59 -12.11 14.98 -15.37
C ALA A 59 -12.82 13.62 -15.46
N GLU A 60 -13.84 13.55 -16.30
CA GLU A 60 -14.51 12.31 -16.68
C GLU A 60 -13.93 11.79 -17.99
N PHE A 61 -13.61 10.49 -18.04
CA PHE A 61 -13.07 9.81 -19.22
C PHE A 61 -14.04 8.72 -19.67
N SER A 62 -14.43 8.77 -20.95
CA SER A 62 -15.22 7.73 -21.60
C SER A 62 -14.49 7.20 -22.83
N ILE A 63 -14.58 5.88 -23.04
CA ILE A 63 -14.08 5.19 -24.22
C ILE A 63 -15.26 4.48 -24.87
N GLU A 64 -15.53 4.81 -26.12
CA GLU A 64 -16.63 4.23 -26.88
C GLU A 64 -16.09 3.56 -28.13
N PHE A 65 -16.37 2.27 -28.27
CA PHE A 65 -16.11 1.55 -29.52
C PHE A 65 -17.28 1.79 -30.47
N TYR A 66 -17.00 2.00 -31.76
CA TYR A 66 -18.07 2.19 -32.74
C TYR A 66 -18.99 0.97 -32.87
N ASN A 67 -18.46 -0.22 -32.57
CA ASN A 67 -19.21 -1.47 -32.51
C ASN A 67 -19.02 -2.11 -31.12
N PRO A 68 -19.74 -1.64 -30.08
CA PRO A 68 -19.47 -2.04 -28.70
C PRO A 68 -19.92 -3.47 -28.37
N ASN A 69 -20.88 -4.01 -29.13
CA ASN A 69 -21.48 -5.33 -28.88
C ASN A 69 -20.91 -6.43 -29.79
N THR A 70 -19.86 -6.15 -30.56
CA THR A 70 -19.31 -7.11 -31.53
C THR A 70 -18.11 -7.85 -30.96
N VAL A 71 -17.98 -9.12 -31.34
CA VAL A 71 -16.77 -9.90 -31.09
C VAL A 71 -15.74 -9.55 -32.16
N PHE A 72 -14.57 -9.08 -31.73
CA PHE A 72 -13.45 -8.79 -32.63
C PHE A 72 -12.66 -10.06 -32.93
N ILE A 73 -12.38 -10.27 -34.20
CA ILE A 73 -11.63 -11.41 -34.73
C ILE A 73 -10.19 -10.94 -35.02
N PRO A 74 -9.16 -11.78 -34.85
CA PRO A 74 -7.79 -11.41 -35.20
C PRO A 74 -7.68 -10.87 -36.64
N GLY A 75 -6.96 -9.76 -36.80
CA GLY A 75 -6.77 -9.09 -38.10
C GLY A 75 -7.87 -8.10 -38.49
N VAL A 76 -8.93 -7.98 -37.69
CA VAL A 76 -9.96 -6.96 -37.89
C VAL A 76 -9.57 -5.69 -37.13
N GLU A 77 -9.77 -4.54 -37.78
CA GLU A 77 -9.53 -3.23 -37.17
C GLU A 77 -10.55 -2.95 -36.06
N VAL A 78 -10.07 -2.35 -34.96
CA VAL A 78 -10.91 -1.90 -33.85
C VAL A 78 -10.83 -0.38 -33.77
N THR A 79 -11.96 0.28 -33.99
CA THR A 79 -12.09 1.73 -34.01
C THR A 79 -13.04 2.24 -32.95
N GLY A 80 -12.77 3.43 -32.43
CA GLY A 80 -13.61 4.08 -31.44
C GLY A 80 -13.19 5.52 -31.19
N SER A 81 -13.80 6.12 -30.19
CA SER A 81 -13.51 7.48 -29.71
C SER A 81 -13.19 7.48 -28.23
N VAL A 82 -12.27 8.37 -27.85
CA VAL A 82 -11.98 8.68 -26.45
C VAL A 82 -12.46 10.10 -26.19
N THR A 83 -13.35 10.24 -25.22
CA THR A 83 -13.91 11.54 -24.81
C THR A 83 -13.40 11.87 -23.42
N LEU A 84 -12.80 13.05 -23.29
CA LEU A 84 -12.35 13.63 -22.03
C LEU A 84 -13.19 14.87 -21.75
N THR A 85 -14.01 14.81 -20.70
CA THR A 85 -14.79 15.94 -20.21
C THR A 85 -14.06 16.56 -19.04
N VAL A 86 -13.69 17.83 -19.15
CA VAL A 86 -13.03 18.58 -18.07
C VAL A 86 -13.94 19.69 -17.56
N ASN A 87 -14.04 19.82 -16.24
CA ASN A 87 -14.86 20.86 -15.61
C ASN A 87 -14.15 22.22 -15.60
N GLU A 88 -12.83 22.22 -15.68
CA GLU A 88 -11.97 23.40 -15.69
C GLU A 88 -10.98 23.34 -16.86
N PRO A 89 -10.45 24.48 -17.34
CA PRO A 89 -9.43 24.48 -18.39
C PRO A 89 -8.18 23.72 -17.94
N VAL A 90 -7.87 22.61 -18.63
CA VAL A 90 -6.68 21.78 -18.37
C VAL A 90 -5.79 21.74 -19.60
N ILE A 91 -4.48 21.89 -19.40
CA ILE A 91 -3.48 21.65 -20.44
C ILE A 91 -3.07 20.17 -20.37
N ALA A 92 -3.66 19.35 -21.23
CA ALA A 92 -3.29 17.95 -21.33
C ALA A 92 -1.92 17.79 -22.00
N LYS A 93 -0.94 17.21 -21.27
CA LYS A 93 0.40 16.95 -21.80
C LYS A 93 0.43 15.77 -22.78
N ALA A 94 -0.33 14.72 -22.47
CA ALA A 94 -0.47 13.54 -23.31
C ALA A 94 -1.74 12.76 -22.94
N ILE A 95 -2.31 12.07 -23.93
CA ILE A 95 -3.34 11.04 -23.72
C ILE A 95 -2.70 9.71 -24.13
N ILE A 96 -2.66 8.74 -23.22
CA ILE A 96 -2.04 7.44 -23.44
C ILE A 96 -3.13 6.37 -23.47
N ILE A 97 -3.27 5.68 -24.59
CA ILE A 97 -4.20 4.57 -24.77
C ILE A 97 -3.39 3.27 -24.75
N SER A 98 -3.74 2.34 -23.85
CA SER A 98 -3.08 1.03 -23.74
C SER A 98 -4.11 -0.09 -23.90
N ILE A 99 -3.87 -0.98 -24.87
CA ILE A 99 -4.74 -2.11 -25.17
C ILE A 99 -4.04 -3.39 -24.72
N HIS A 100 -4.70 -4.19 -23.89
CA HIS A 100 -4.15 -5.42 -23.33
C HIS A 100 -5.09 -6.60 -23.60
N GLY A 101 -4.53 -7.72 -24.07
CA GLY A 101 -5.21 -9.01 -24.16
C GLY A 101 -4.47 -10.04 -23.32
N LYS A 102 -5.20 -10.88 -22.58
CA LYS A 102 -4.62 -11.95 -21.77
C LYS A 102 -5.38 -13.25 -22.01
N ALA A 103 -4.67 -14.26 -22.50
CA ALA A 103 -5.16 -15.63 -22.53
C ALA A 103 -4.59 -16.41 -21.34
N LYS A 104 -5.41 -17.21 -20.68
CA LYS A 104 -4.98 -18.18 -19.67
C LYS A 104 -5.39 -19.56 -20.14
N THR A 105 -4.44 -20.49 -20.19
CA THR A 105 -4.70 -21.90 -20.47
C THR A 105 -4.26 -22.72 -19.28
N HIS A 106 -5.02 -23.77 -18.98
CA HIS A 106 -4.65 -24.80 -18.04
C HIS A 106 -4.83 -26.13 -18.75
N PHE A 107 -3.78 -26.95 -18.76
CA PHE A 107 -3.82 -28.30 -19.31
C PHE A 107 -3.41 -29.26 -18.19
N ILE A 108 -4.26 -30.24 -17.91
CA ILE A 108 -3.93 -31.37 -17.04
C ILE A 108 -3.81 -32.55 -17.99
N VAL A 109 -2.59 -33.08 -18.11
CA VAL A 109 -2.28 -34.29 -18.89
C VAL A 109 -2.76 -35.50 -18.10
#